data_AF-A0A847SA31-F1
#
_entry.id   AF-A0A847SA31-F1
#
_cell.length_a   1.000
_cell.length_b   1.000
_cell.length_c   1.000
_cell.angle_alpha   90.00
_cell.angle_beta   90.00
_cell.angle_gamma   90.00
#
_symmetry.space_group_name_H-M   'P 1'
#
loop_
_entity.id
_entity.type
_entity.pdbx_description
1 polymer ?
#
loop_
_entity_poly.entity_id
_entity_poly.type
_entity_poly.pdbx_seq_one_letter_code
_entity_poly.pdbx_strand_id
1 'polypeptide(L)'
;MIAMFFPWLLRHWRGLAGVVLLLLAGWAGHAWSERRWQARWAEQQALLAQQAALATRRNAEQARRQSEAATYALQDQAHRLQQRVAATQTRILLEKRYEMDAAGRVRLPARWVYLYNAAIRRDVPRLDGAGGSDGPTQGLDAFTAVQTINRNTDACHDNADQLMALQAYLQRAGVVVQP
;
A
#
# COMPACT_ATOMS: atom_id res chain seq x y z
N MET A 1 8.94 43.37 -92.03
CA MET A 1 8.26 42.14 -91.55
C MET A 1 8.30 41.93 -90.03
N ILE A 2 9.30 42.43 -89.29
CA ILE A 2 9.42 42.20 -87.82
C ILE A 2 8.32 42.87 -86.99
N ALA A 3 7.79 44.02 -87.43
CA ALA A 3 6.78 44.79 -86.69
C ALA A 3 5.41 44.10 -86.56
N MET A 4 5.10 43.12 -87.41
CA MET A 4 3.77 42.47 -87.43
C MET A 4 3.64 41.33 -86.42
N PHE A 5 4.75 40.74 -85.95
CA PHE A 5 4.75 39.64 -84.98
C PHE A 5 4.70 40.10 -83.51
N PHE A 6 5.16 41.32 -83.24
CA PHE A 6 5.24 41.90 -81.90
C PHE A 6 3.89 41.96 -81.15
N PRO A 7 2.77 42.42 -81.74
CA PRO A 7 1.47 42.46 -81.04
C PRO A 7 0.89 41.06 -80.76
N TRP A 8 1.20 40.07 -81.60
CA TRP A 8 0.78 38.68 -81.38
C TRP A 8 1.52 38.05 -80.19
N LEU A 9 2.83 38.30 -80.08
CA LEU A 9 3.64 37.83 -78.95
C LEU A 9 3.14 38.43 -77.62
N LEU A 10 2.94 39.75 -77.58
CA LEU A 10 2.44 40.47 -76.39
C LEU A 10 1.10 39.93 -75.88
N ARG A 11 0.20 39.52 -76.79
CA ARG A 11 -1.11 38.96 -76.42
C ARG A 11 -0.96 37.60 -75.71
N HIS A 12 -0.06 36.73 -76.17
CA HIS A 12 0.20 35.44 -75.54
C HIS A 12 0.93 35.56 -74.20
N TRP A 13 1.89 36.48 -74.09
CA TRP A 13 2.58 36.77 -72.83
C TRP A 13 1.63 37.25 -71.73
N ARG A 14 0.63 38.07 -72.07
CA ARG A 14 -0.41 38.49 -71.12
C ARG A 14 -1.27 37.33 -70.63
N GLY A 15 -1.63 36.40 -71.51
CA GLY A 15 -2.36 35.19 -71.14
C GLY A 15 -1.56 34.30 -70.18
N LEU A 16 -0.29 34.06 -70.48
CA LEU A 16 0.61 33.27 -69.62
C LEU A 16 0.84 33.94 -68.26
N ALA A 17 1.04 35.26 -68.23
CA ALA A 17 1.18 36.00 -66.97
C ALA A 17 -0.08 35.88 -66.09
N GLY A 18 -1.27 35.92 -66.70
CA GLY A 18 -2.54 35.71 -65.99
C GLY A 18 -2.65 34.31 -65.38
N VAL A 19 -2.27 33.27 -66.14
CA VAL A 19 -2.27 31.88 -65.64
C VAL A 19 -1.29 31.70 -64.48
N VAL A 20 -0.08 32.26 -64.58
CA VAL A 20 0.92 32.19 -63.51
C VAL A 20 0.41 32.87 -62.23
N LEU A 21 -0.21 34.05 -62.35
CA LEU A 21 -0.80 34.74 -61.20
C LEU A 21 -1.91 33.92 -60.53
N LEU A 22 -2.77 33.26 -61.31
CA LEU A 22 -3.81 32.38 -60.78
C LEU A 22 -3.22 31.18 -60.03
N LEU A 23 -2.16 30.57 -60.57
CA LEU A 23 -1.47 29.46 -59.90
C LEU A 23 -0.83 29.91 -58.58
N LEU A 24 -0.17 31.07 -58.57
CA LEU A 24 0.42 31.64 -57.35
C LEU A 24 -0.64 31.99 -56.30
N ALA A 25 -1.78 32.56 -56.73
CA ALA A 25 -2.89 32.86 -55.83
C ALA A 25 -3.51 31.58 -55.25
N GLY A 26 -3.67 30.53 -56.06
CA GLY A 26 -4.12 29.21 -55.60
C GLY A 26 -3.17 28.59 -54.59
N TRP A 27 -1.86 28.65 -54.85
CA TRP A 27 -0.83 28.15 -53.93
C TRP A 27 -0.81 28.91 -52.60
N ALA A 28 -0.88 30.25 -52.65
CA ALA A 28 -0.95 31.08 -51.46
C ALA A 28 -2.22 30.82 -50.64
N GLY A 29 -3.37 30.65 -51.30
CA GLY A 29 -4.64 30.29 -50.66
C GLY A 29 -4.57 28.90 -49.99
N HIS A 30 -3.97 27.93 -50.66
CA HIS A 30 -3.77 26.58 -50.11
C HIS A 30 -2.87 26.61 -48.88
N ALA A 31 -1.69 27.25 -48.96
CA ALA A 31 -0.77 27.40 -47.84
C ALA A 31 -1.40 28.15 -46.65
N TRP A 32 -2.21 29.18 -46.91
CA TRP A 32 -2.96 29.87 -45.86
C TRP A 32 -4.00 28.97 -45.20
N SER A 33 -4.71 28.16 -45.99
CA SER A 33 -5.70 27.21 -45.48
C SER A 33 -5.04 26.14 -44.60
N GLU A 34 -3.93 25.55 -45.03
CA GLU A 34 -3.19 24.55 -44.27
C GLU A 34 -2.67 25.11 -42.95
N ARG A 35 -2.05 26.30 -42.97
CA ARG A 35 -1.58 26.97 -41.74
C ARG A 35 -2.73 27.19 -40.75
N ARG A 36 -3.90 27.59 -41.24
CA ARG A 36 -5.09 27.81 -40.40
C ARG A 36 -5.63 26.49 -39.82
N TRP A 37 -5.61 25.42 -40.60
CA TRP A 37 -5.97 24.09 -40.12
C TRP A 37 -4.99 23.57 -39.07
N GLN A 38 -3.69 23.69 -39.31
CA GLN A 38 -2.64 23.31 -38.37
C GLN A 38 -2.75 24.09 -37.05
N ALA A 39 -3.02 25.39 -37.11
CA ALA A 39 -3.22 26.21 -35.91
C ALA A 39 -4.39 25.71 -35.05
N ARG A 40 -5.55 25.47 -35.66
CA ARG A 40 -6.72 24.91 -34.95
C ARG A 40 -6.44 23.52 -34.37
N TRP A 41 -5.66 22.72 -35.08
CA TRP A 41 -5.30 21.38 -34.63
C TRP A 41 -4.35 21.42 -33.44
N ALA A 42 -3.36 22.31 -33.47
CA ALA A 42 -2.47 22.56 -32.33
C ALA A 42 -3.25 23.07 -31.11
N GLU A 43 -4.22 23.97 -31.29
CA GLU A 43 -5.10 24.44 -30.21
C GLU A 43 -5.89 23.29 -29.57
N GLN A 44 -6.49 22.40 -30.38
CA GLN A 44 -7.21 21.25 -29.85
C GLN A 44 -6.29 20.27 -29.11
N GLN A 45 -5.10 20.00 -29.64
CA GLN A 45 -4.13 19.15 -28.95
C GLN A 45 -3.68 19.76 -27.62
N ALA A 46 -3.47 21.08 -27.57
CA ALA A 46 -3.14 21.79 -26.34
C ALA A 46 -4.27 21.67 -25.30
N LEU A 47 -5.53 21.81 -25.71
CA LEU A 47 -6.69 21.63 -24.83
C LEU A 47 -6.77 20.20 -24.27
N LEU A 48 -6.60 19.19 -25.12
CA LEU A 48 -6.60 17.79 -24.69
C LEU A 48 -5.44 17.50 -23.73
N ALA A 49 -4.25 18.03 -23.98
CA ALA A 49 -3.10 17.89 -23.10
C ALA A 49 -3.34 18.55 -21.74
N GLN A 50 -3.97 19.73 -21.71
CA GLN A 50 -4.35 20.39 -20.45
C GLN A 50 -5.38 19.57 -19.66
N GLN A 51 -6.40 19.02 -20.33
CA GLN A 51 -7.39 18.17 -19.69
C GLN A 51 -6.77 16.88 -19.13
N ALA A 52 -5.87 16.24 -19.89
CA ALA A 52 -5.14 15.07 -19.44
C ALA A 52 -4.27 15.40 -18.22
N ALA A 53 -3.56 16.53 -18.22
CA ALA A 53 -2.76 16.99 -17.09
C ALA A 53 -3.60 17.30 -15.84
N LEU A 54 -4.80 17.85 -16.00
CA LEU A 54 -5.74 18.06 -14.89
C LEU A 54 -6.28 16.73 -14.35
N ALA A 55 -6.60 15.78 -15.23
CA ALA A 55 -7.06 14.45 -14.83
C ALA A 55 -5.98 13.69 -14.05
N THR A 56 -4.72 13.73 -14.50
CA THR A 56 -3.61 13.08 -13.77
C THR A 56 -3.38 13.72 -12.40
N ARG A 57 -3.47 15.05 -12.29
CA ARG A 57 -3.39 15.74 -10.98
C ARG A 57 -4.51 15.31 -10.03
N ARG A 58 -5.76 15.28 -10.50
CA ARG A 58 -6.91 14.82 -9.70
C ARG A 58 -6.75 13.38 -9.24
N ASN A 59 -6.31 12.50 -10.13
CA ASN A 59 -6.08 11.09 -9.79
C ASN A 59 -4.96 10.94 -8.75
N ALA A 60 -3.88 11.71 -8.87
CA ALA A 60 -2.80 11.70 -7.89
C ALA A 60 -3.25 12.22 -6.50
N GLU A 61 -4.04 13.29 -6.46
CA GLU A 61 -4.62 13.80 -5.21
C GLU A 61 -5.59 12.79 -4.57
N GLN A 62 -6.42 12.13 -5.39
CA GLN A 62 -7.34 11.11 -4.91
C GLN A 62 -6.60 9.89 -4.34
N ALA A 63 -5.54 9.44 -5.01
CA ALA A 63 -4.68 8.36 -4.51
C ALA A 63 -4.02 8.73 -3.17
N ARG A 64 -3.54 9.98 -3.03
CA ARG A 64 -2.99 10.48 -1.75
C ARG A 64 -4.04 10.45 -0.64
N ARG A 65 -5.22 11.02 -0.86
CA ARG A 65 -6.32 11.00 0.14
C ARG A 65 -6.74 9.59 0.52
N GLN A 66 -6.78 8.66 -0.43
CA GLN A 66 -7.07 7.25 -0.15
C GLN A 66 -6.00 6.61 0.72
N SER A 67 -4.72 6.88 0.45
CA SER A 67 -3.63 6.38 1.29
C SER A 67 -3.67 6.95 2.72
N GLU A 68 -3.97 8.23 2.88
CA GLU A 68 -4.13 8.89 4.19
C GLU A 68 -5.35 8.37 4.96
N ALA A 69 -6.46 8.12 4.27
CA ALA A 69 -7.65 7.52 4.87
C ALA A 69 -7.40 6.08 5.32
N ALA A 70 -6.64 5.30 4.54
CA ALA A 70 -6.27 3.93 4.89
C ALA A 70 -5.35 3.89 6.12
N THR A 71 -4.35 4.76 6.20
CA THR A 71 -3.46 4.84 7.37
C THR A 71 -4.22 5.28 8.62
N TYR A 72 -5.13 6.26 8.51
CA TYR A 72 -5.98 6.67 9.62
C TYR A 72 -6.90 5.54 10.10
N ALA A 73 -7.52 4.80 9.18
CA ALA A 73 -8.37 3.66 9.52
C ALA A 73 -7.60 2.56 10.26
N LEU A 74 -6.36 2.27 9.86
CA LEU A 74 -5.50 1.30 10.55
C LEU A 74 -5.12 1.79 11.95
N GLN A 75 -4.75 3.06 12.11
CA GLN A 75 -4.44 3.64 13.42
C GLN A 75 -5.63 3.62 14.36
N ASP A 76 -6.81 3.96 13.85
CA ASP A 76 -8.06 3.94 14.62
C ASP A 76 -8.44 2.50 15.01
N GLN A 77 -8.32 1.52 14.11
CA GLN A 77 -8.51 0.11 14.47
C GLN A 77 -7.54 -0.35 15.55
N ALA A 78 -6.25 0.00 15.44
CA ALA A 78 -5.25 -0.31 16.45
C ALA A 78 -5.62 0.32 17.81
N HIS A 79 -6.07 1.58 17.81
CA HIS A 79 -6.50 2.25 19.03
C HIS A 79 -7.72 1.59 19.67
N ARG A 80 -8.74 1.23 18.88
CA ARG A 80 -9.92 0.50 19.37
C ARG A 80 -9.55 -0.88 19.92
N LEU A 81 -8.62 -1.59 19.28
CA LEU A 81 -8.10 -2.87 19.77
C LEU A 81 -7.38 -2.69 21.10
N GLN A 82 -6.52 -1.68 21.24
CA GLN A 82 -5.87 -1.36 22.51
C GLN A 82 -6.88 -1.06 23.62
N GLN A 83 -7.90 -0.26 23.34
CA GLN A 83 -8.97 0.02 24.31
C GLN A 83 -9.73 -1.25 24.71
N ARG A 84 -10.05 -2.13 23.76
CA ARG A 84 -10.71 -3.42 24.05
C ARG A 84 -9.84 -4.36 24.88
N VAL A 85 -8.54 -4.44 24.58
CA VAL A 85 -7.59 -5.23 25.37
C VAL A 85 -7.50 -4.67 26.79
N ALA A 86 -7.35 -3.36 26.96
CA ALA A 86 -7.33 -2.72 28.27
C ALA A 86 -8.62 -2.97 29.07
N ALA A 87 -9.80 -2.82 28.44
CA ALA A 87 -11.07 -3.10 29.08
C ALA A 87 -11.23 -4.58 29.46
N THR A 88 -10.78 -5.50 28.61
CA THR A 88 -10.82 -6.95 28.86
C THR A 88 -9.87 -7.33 29.99
N GLN A 89 -8.67 -6.75 30.02
CA GLN A 89 -7.69 -6.94 31.10
C GLN A 89 -8.27 -6.50 32.45
N THR A 90 -8.89 -5.33 32.52
CA THR A 90 -9.57 -4.84 33.73
C THR A 90 -10.70 -5.76 34.16
N ARG A 91 -11.50 -6.28 33.21
CA ARG A 91 -12.62 -7.18 33.51
C ARG A 91 -12.15 -8.53 34.04
N ILE A 92 -11.12 -9.13 33.45
CA ILE A 92 -10.57 -10.42 33.91
C ILE A 92 -10.03 -10.30 35.34
N LEU A 93 -9.41 -9.16 35.69
CA LEU A 93 -8.90 -8.90 37.04
C LEU A 93 -10.01 -8.70 38.08
N LEU A 94 -11.20 -8.26 37.67
CA LEU A 94 -12.36 -8.04 38.55
C LEU A 94 -13.25 -9.29 38.70
N GLU A 95 -13.48 -10.04 37.62
CA GLU A 95 -14.35 -11.24 37.62
C GLU A 95 -13.65 -12.48 38.19
N LYS A 96 -12.36 -12.65 37.92
CA LYS A 96 -11.54 -13.63 38.66
C LYS A 96 -10.91 -12.89 39.81
N ARG A 97 -11.32 -13.20 41.05
CA ARG A 97 -10.71 -12.69 42.31
C ARG A 97 -9.22 -13.07 42.38
N TYR A 98 -8.39 -12.46 41.57
CA TYR A 98 -6.95 -12.57 41.69
C TYR A 98 -6.53 -11.72 42.88
N GLU A 99 -5.99 -12.36 43.91
CA GLU A 99 -5.39 -11.63 45.02
C GLU A 99 -4.21 -10.82 44.48
N MET A 100 -4.22 -9.51 44.69
CA MET A 100 -3.06 -8.68 44.41
C MET A 100 -2.21 -8.56 45.67
N ASP A 101 -0.88 -8.54 45.53
CA ASP A 101 -0.01 -8.20 46.65
C ASP A 101 -0.01 -6.67 46.93
N ALA A 102 0.62 -6.26 48.02
CA ALA A 102 0.70 -4.85 48.42
C ALA A 102 1.46 -3.96 47.39
N ALA A 103 2.14 -4.57 46.41
CA ALA A 103 2.81 -3.89 45.31
C ALA A 103 1.97 -3.86 44.02
N GLY A 104 0.71 -4.30 44.06
CA GLY A 104 -0.21 -4.29 42.92
C GLY A 104 0.03 -5.41 41.91
N ARG A 105 0.79 -6.45 42.25
CA ARG A 105 1.05 -7.59 41.37
C ARG A 105 0.04 -8.69 41.60
N VAL A 106 -0.39 -9.32 40.51
CA VAL A 106 -1.32 -10.47 40.56
C VAL A 106 -0.61 -11.68 41.17
N ARG A 107 -1.16 -12.22 42.27
CA ARG A 107 -0.69 -13.46 42.87
C ARG A 107 -1.18 -14.64 42.04
N LEU A 108 -0.22 -15.46 41.59
CA LEU A 108 -0.50 -16.69 40.86
C LEU A 108 -0.46 -17.90 41.81
N PRO A 109 -1.26 -18.95 41.54
CA PRO A 109 -1.20 -20.19 42.31
C PRO A 109 0.22 -20.80 42.31
N ALA A 110 0.68 -21.30 43.46
CA ALA A 110 2.01 -21.89 43.62
C ALA A 110 2.34 -22.96 42.58
N ARG A 111 1.36 -23.82 42.29
CA ARG A 111 1.49 -24.90 41.31
C ARG A 111 1.70 -24.39 39.88
N TRP A 112 1.06 -23.29 39.51
CA TRP A 112 1.27 -22.66 38.21
C TRP A 112 2.68 -22.10 38.10
N VAL A 113 3.13 -21.39 39.15
CA VAL A 113 4.48 -20.82 39.24
C VAL A 113 5.56 -21.92 39.18
N TYR A 114 5.35 -23.04 39.87
CA TYR A 114 6.23 -24.20 39.84
C TYR A 114 6.37 -24.78 38.43
N LEU A 115 5.24 -25.03 37.74
CA LEU A 115 5.25 -25.56 36.37
C LEU A 115 5.89 -24.59 35.38
N TYR A 116 5.60 -23.29 35.49
CA TYR A 116 6.20 -22.25 34.65
C TYR A 116 7.73 -22.18 34.84
N ASN A 117 8.20 -22.20 36.08
CA ASN A 117 9.63 -22.18 36.39
C ASN A 117 10.34 -23.46 35.93
N ALA A 118 9.71 -24.63 36.06
CA ALA A 118 10.24 -25.88 35.54
C ALA A 118 10.35 -25.84 34.00
N ALA A 119 9.35 -25.29 33.31
CA ALA A 119 9.38 -25.10 31.87
C ALA A 119 10.51 -24.16 31.42
N ILE A 120 10.74 -23.04 32.13
CA ILE A 120 11.87 -22.13 31.86
C ILE A 120 13.20 -22.86 32.01
N ARG A 121 13.35 -23.67 33.06
CA ARG A 121 14.59 -24.42 33.36
C ARG A 121 14.77 -25.67 32.50
N ARG A 122 13.77 -26.03 31.68
CA ARG A 122 13.72 -27.26 30.88
C ARG A 122 13.77 -28.55 31.73
N ASP A 123 13.24 -28.48 32.95
CA ASP A 123 13.15 -29.61 33.87
C ASP A 123 11.79 -30.30 33.79
N VAL A 124 11.75 -31.61 33.99
CA VAL A 124 10.50 -32.37 34.11
C VAL A 124 9.95 -32.19 35.53
N PRO A 125 8.74 -31.63 35.71
CA PRO A 125 8.17 -31.44 37.04
C PRO A 125 7.95 -32.78 37.73
N ARG A 126 8.54 -32.95 38.92
CA ARG A 126 8.32 -34.11 39.78
C ARG A 126 7.11 -33.83 40.66
N LEU A 127 5.96 -34.38 40.27
CA LEU A 127 4.69 -34.26 41.00
C LEU A 127 4.67 -35.26 42.17
N ASP A 128 5.63 -35.12 43.07
CA ASP A 128 5.84 -36.06 44.16
C ASP A 128 5.10 -35.53 45.39
N GLY A 129 3.84 -35.95 45.57
CA GLY A 129 3.10 -35.76 46.82
C GLY A 129 1.81 -34.95 46.69
N ALA A 130 0.70 -35.58 47.08
CA ALA A 130 -0.55 -34.91 47.35
C ALA A 130 -0.37 -33.82 48.43
N GLY A 131 -0.89 -32.62 48.19
CA GLY A 131 -1.12 -31.63 49.26
C GLY A 131 -0.11 -30.49 49.42
N GLY A 132 0.60 -30.08 48.36
CA GLY A 132 1.30 -28.79 48.39
C GLY A 132 0.29 -27.64 48.47
N SER A 133 0.33 -26.84 49.55
CA SER A 133 -0.55 -25.70 49.79
C SER A 133 -0.74 -24.83 48.54
N ASP A 134 -1.99 -24.65 48.11
CA ASP A 134 -2.40 -23.73 47.02
C ASP A 134 -2.27 -22.24 47.43
N GLY A 135 -1.45 -21.94 48.44
CA GLY A 135 -1.15 -20.58 48.85
C GLY A 135 -0.48 -19.77 47.73
N PRO A 136 -0.75 -18.46 47.64
CA PRO A 136 -0.10 -17.61 46.65
C PRO A 136 1.41 -17.60 46.88
N THR A 137 2.18 -17.93 45.84
CA THR A 137 3.66 -17.87 45.91
C THR A 137 4.11 -16.47 45.51
N GLN A 138 4.94 -15.85 46.35
CA GLN A 138 5.56 -14.57 46.03
C GLN A 138 6.64 -14.76 44.96
N GLY A 139 6.63 -13.93 43.92
CA GLY A 139 7.81 -13.75 43.06
C GLY A 139 7.60 -13.83 41.56
N LEU A 140 6.40 -14.15 41.06
CA LEU A 140 6.12 -14.08 39.62
C LEU A 140 5.08 -13.01 39.33
N ASP A 141 5.54 -11.94 38.71
CA ASP A 141 4.67 -10.93 38.16
C ASP A 141 3.89 -11.55 36.98
N ALA A 142 2.58 -11.70 37.13
CA ALA A 142 1.73 -12.28 36.10
C ALA A 142 1.85 -11.56 34.76
N PHE A 143 2.21 -10.28 34.77
CA PHE A 143 2.49 -9.53 33.56
C PHE A 143 3.73 -10.05 32.81
N THR A 144 4.78 -10.44 33.53
CA THR A 144 6.00 -11.03 32.95
C THR A 144 5.72 -12.42 32.37
N ALA A 145 4.92 -13.23 33.07
CA ALA A 145 4.45 -14.53 32.57
C ALA A 145 3.65 -14.38 31.26
N VAL A 146 2.67 -13.46 31.23
CA VAL A 146 1.86 -13.19 30.03
C VAL A 146 2.72 -12.66 28.90
N GLN A 147 3.67 -11.75 29.16
CA GLN A 147 4.61 -11.29 28.13
C GLN A 147 5.44 -12.45 27.54
N THR A 148 5.89 -13.38 28.37
CA THR A 148 6.69 -14.52 27.90
C THR A 148 5.86 -15.47 27.04
N ILE A 149 4.61 -15.74 27.44
CA ILE A 149 3.68 -16.54 26.65
C ILE A 149 3.40 -15.87 25.30
N ASN A 150 3.14 -14.56 25.29
CA ASN A 150 2.88 -13.82 24.06
C ASN A 150 4.09 -13.87 23.13
N ARG A 151 5.31 -13.59 23.62
CA ARG A 151 6.54 -13.68 22.81
C ARG A 151 6.76 -15.06 22.21
N ASN A 152 6.49 -16.12 22.97
CA ASN A 152 6.62 -17.48 22.46
C ASN A 152 5.56 -17.79 21.40
N THR A 153 4.33 -17.28 21.57
CA THR A 153 3.26 -17.44 20.59
C THR A 153 3.59 -16.70 19.30
N ASP A 154 4.08 -15.46 19.41
CA ASP A 154 4.52 -14.66 18.26
C ASP A 154 5.67 -15.37 17.52
N ALA A 155 6.68 -15.87 18.23
CA ALA A 155 7.79 -16.62 17.63
C ALA A 155 7.33 -17.92 16.95
N CYS A 156 6.31 -18.61 17.50
CA CYS A 156 5.71 -19.77 16.85
C CYS A 156 4.99 -19.39 15.55
N HIS A 157 4.28 -18.27 15.53
CA HIS A 157 3.63 -17.74 14.33
C HIS A 157 4.68 -17.35 13.27
N ASP A 158 5.72 -16.61 13.65
CA ASP A 158 6.81 -16.23 12.76
C ASP A 158 7.50 -17.46 12.14
N ASN A 159 7.75 -18.49 12.95
CA ASN A 159 8.33 -19.75 12.45
C ASN A 159 7.39 -20.50 11.50
N ALA A 160 6.08 -20.50 11.78
CA ALA A 160 5.09 -21.10 10.89
C ALA A 160 5.07 -20.39 9.53
N ASP A 161 5.10 -19.06 9.53
CA ASP A 161 5.15 -18.25 8.30
C ASP A 161 6.44 -18.51 7.51
N GLN A 162 7.59 -18.62 8.18
CA GLN A 162 8.85 -18.98 7.55
C GLN A 162 8.82 -20.38 6.92
N LEU A 163 8.23 -21.36 7.62
CA LEU A 163 8.07 -22.72 7.09
C LEU A 163 7.13 -22.76 5.89
N MET A 164 6.03 -22.01 5.92
CA MET A 164 5.13 -21.87 4.78
C MET A 164 5.82 -21.22 3.58
N ALA A 165 6.61 -20.17 3.81
CA ALA A 165 7.40 -19.52 2.77
C ALA A 165 8.46 -20.47 2.17
N LEU A 166 9.11 -21.28 3.01
CA LEU A 166 10.07 -22.30 2.58
C LEU A 166 9.39 -23.39 1.75
N GLN A 167 8.22 -23.89 2.17
CA GLN A 167 7.44 -24.87 1.41
C GLN A 167 7.03 -24.30 0.05
N ALA A 168 6.56 -23.05 0.00
CA ALA A 168 6.21 -22.39 -1.26
C ALA A 168 7.42 -22.23 -2.20
N TYR A 169 8.60 -21.92 -1.65
CA TYR A 169 9.84 -21.87 -2.41
C TYR A 169 10.21 -23.25 -2.99
N LEU A 170 10.18 -24.31 -2.18
CA LEU A 170 10.52 -25.67 -2.61
C LEU A 170 9.56 -26.19 -3.68
N GLN A 171 8.26 -25.91 -3.54
CA GLN A 171 7.25 -26.23 -4.55
C GLN A 171 7.54 -25.55 -5.90
N ARG A 172 7.92 -24.27 -5.89
CA ARG A 172 8.32 -23.54 -7.11
C ARG A 172 9.62 -24.07 -7.72
N ALA A 173 10.53 -24.57 -6.89
CA ALA A 173 11.78 -25.19 -7.32
C ALA A 173 11.61 -26.64 -7.83
N GLY A 174 10.38 -27.17 -7.85
CA GLY A 174 10.09 -28.53 -8.33
C GLY A 174 10.49 -29.65 -7.36
N VAL A 175 10.77 -29.31 -6.10
CA VAL A 175 11.09 -30.28 -5.05
C VAL A 175 9.79 -30.77 -4.43
N VAL A 176 9.47 -32.05 -4.63
CA VAL A 176 8.31 -32.69 -3.98
C VAL A 176 8.67 -32.99 -2.53
N VAL A 177 8.20 -32.15 -1.61
CA VAL A 177 8.25 -32.43 -0.18
C VAL A 177 7.08 -33.35 0.15
N GLN A 178 7.35 -34.64 0.37
CA GLN A 178 6.33 -35.54 0.93
C GLN A 178 6.04 -35.15 2.39
N PRO A 179 4.77 -35.24 2.83
CA PRO A 179 4.35 -34.85 4.17
C PRO A 179 4.98 -35.71 5.28
#